data_AF-A0A961NZE1-F1
#
_entry.id   AF-A0A961NZE1-F1
#
_cell.length_a   1.000
_cell.length_b   1.000
_cell.length_c   1.000
_cell.angle_alpha   90.00
_cell.angle_beta   90.00
_cell.angle_gamma   90.00
#
_symmetry.space_group_name_H-M   'P 1'
#
loop_
_entity.id
_entity.type
_entity.pdbx_description
1 polymer ?
#
loop_
_entity_poly.entity_id
_entity_poly.type
_entity_poly.pdbx_seq_one_letter_code
_entity_poly.pdbx_strand_id
1 'polypeptide(L)'
;GHGCLVIPFDRGVCGACARTGEIQLVPDVHAFPGHIACASSTLSEIVLPVRNAAGELLGVFDIDSDLPAAFTQTDARELQAILDTTFAQVP
;
A
#
# COMPACT_ATOMS: atom_id res chain seq x y z
N GLY A 1 16.50 -8.32 -8.65
CA GLY A 1 15.87 -7.13 -8.05
C GLY A 1 14.42 -7.49 -7.80
N HIS A 2 13.94 -7.23 -6.59
CA HIS A 2 12.57 -7.56 -6.18
C HIS A 2 11.76 -6.26 -6.27
N GLY A 3 10.57 -6.30 -6.87
CA GLY A 3 9.69 -5.14 -7.05
C GLY A 3 9.51 -4.71 -8.51
N CYS A 4 8.28 -4.32 -8.86
CA CYS A 4 7.96 -3.73 -10.16
C CYS A 4 8.40 -2.26 -10.17
N LEU A 5 9.37 -1.89 -11.01
CA LEU A 5 9.89 -0.51 -11.06
C LEU A 5 8.89 0.51 -11.63
N VAL A 6 7.86 0.04 -12.31
CA VAL A 6 6.78 0.86 -12.88
C VAL A 6 5.46 0.12 -12.69
N ILE A 7 4.59 0.67 -11.85
CA ILE A 7 3.26 0.11 -11.57
C ILE A 7 2.22 0.93 -12.34
N PRO A 8 1.44 0.31 -13.25
CA PRO A 8 0.31 0.99 -13.88
C PRO A 8 -0.69 1.46 -12.82
N PHE A 9 -1.09 2.73 -12.89
CA PHE A 9 -1.98 3.36 -11.90
C PHE A 9 -3.33 2.65 -11.77
N ASP A 10 -3.78 1.96 -12.82
CA ASP A 10 -5.04 1.23 -12.90
C ASP A 10 -4.97 -0.22 -12.41
N ARG A 11 -3.80 -0.72 -11.97
CA ARG A 11 -3.61 -2.13 -11.60
C ARG A 11 -2.97 -2.37 -10.23
N GLY A 12 -3.17 -3.58 -9.72
CA GLY A 12 -2.60 -4.03 -8.45
C GLY A 12 -3.15 -3.32 -7.22
N VAL A 13 -2.65 -3.74 -6.07
CA VAL A 13 -3.04 -3.22 -4.75
C VAL A 13 -2.55 -1.77 -4.58
N CYS A 14 -1.30 -1.50 -4.99
CA CYS A 14 -0.76 -0.14 -5.11
C CYS A 14 -1.64 0.83 -5.90
N GLY A 15 -2.08 0.44 -7.11
CA GLY A 15 -2.96 1.27 -7.91
C GLY A 15 -4.34 1.43 -7.27
N ALA A 16 -4.88 0.39 -6.63
CA ALA A 16 -6.15 0.49 -5.92
C ALA A 16 -6.07 1.54 -4.80
N CYS A 17 -5.02 1.50 -3.98
CA CYS A 17 -4.78 2.51 -2.94
C CYS A 17 -4.70 3.92 -3.52
N ALA A 18 -3.97 4.10 -4.64
CA ALA A 18 -3.81 5.41 -5.26
C ALA A 18 -5.13 5.97 -5.85
N ARG A 19 -6.01 5.10 -6.34
CA ARG A 19 -7.32 5.49 -6.92
C ARG A 19 -8.37 5.79 -5.85
N THR A 20 -8.48 4.93 -4.84
CA THR A 20 -9.48 5.08 -3.77
C THR A 20 -9.02 6.09 -2.74
N GLY A 21 -7.71 6.22 -2.55
CA GLY A 21 -7.14 6.99 -1.47
C GLY A 21 -7.33 6.31 -0.11
N GLU A 22 -7.63 5.01 -0.09
CA GLU A 22 -7.93 4.21 1.10
C GLU A 22 -6.84 3.17 1.32
N ILE A 23 -6.63 2.80 2.59
CA ILE A 23 -5.72 1.71 2.98
C ILE A 23 -6.21 0.41 2.35
N GLN A 24 -5.29 -0.31 1.70
CA GLN A 24 -5.52 -1.65 1.20
C GLN A 24 -4.84 -2.64 2.14
N LEU A 25 -5.62 -3.33 2.97
CA LEU A 25 -5.13 -4.41 3.83
C LEU A 25 -5.50 -5.74 3.19
N VAL A 26 -4.51 -6.41 2.58
CA VAL A 26 -4.74 -7.60 1.74
C VAL A 26 -4.13 -8.84 2.42
N PRO A 27 -4.95 -9.69 3.09
CA PRO A 27 -4.44 -10.86 3.80
C PRO A 27 -4.00 -12.01 2.86
N ASP A 28 -4.51 -12.01 1.62
CA ASP A 28 -4.12 -12.93 0.55
C ASP A 28 -4.13 -12.18 -0.79
N VAL A 29 -2.94 -11.91 -1.33
CA VAL A 29 -2.79 -11.18 -2.59
C VAL A 29 -3.31 -11.95 -3.80
N HIS A 30 -3.34 -13.29 -3.75
CA HIS A 30 -3.86 -14.10 -4.84
C HIS A 30 -5.39 -14.03 -4.96
N ALA A 31 -6.07 -13.67 -3.87
CA ALA A 31 -7.51 -13.43 -3.85
C ALA A 31 -7.89 -12.01 -4.32
N PHE A 32 -6.92 -11.10 -4.46
CA PHE A 32 -7.19 -9.72 -4.84
C PHE A 32 -7.45 -9.57 -6.36
N PRO A 33 -8.62 -9.06 -6.79
CA PRO A 33 -8.92 -8.90 -8.21
C PRO A 33 -7.94 -7.96 -8.93
N GLY A 34 -7.34 -8.42 -10.02
CA GLY A 34 -6.39 -7.61 -10.79
C GLY A 34 -5.02 -7.45 -10.11
N HIS A 35 -4.68 -8.35 -9.18
CA HIS A 35 -3.36 -8.42 -8.56
C HIS A 35 -2.24 -8.55 -9.60
N ILE A 36 -1.19 -7.76 -9.41
CA ILE A 36 0.08 -7.88 -10.10
C ILE A 36 1.11 -8.13 -9.01
N ALA A 37 1.60 -9.36 -8.89
CA ALA A 37 2.62 -9.69 -7.91
C ALA A 37 3.94 -8.96 -8.27
N CYS A 38 4.39 -8.07 -7.38
CA CYS A 38 5.71 -7.44 -7.45
C CYS A 38 6.85 -8.44 -7.20
N ALA A 39 6.61 -9.45 -6.35
CA ALA A 39 7.46 -10.60 -6.12
C ALA A 39 6.61 -11.89 -6.04
N SER A 40 7.12 -13.01 -6.55
CA SER A 40 6.39 -14.29 -6.52
C SER A 40 6.21 -14.88 -5.12
N SER A 41 6.95 -14.38 -4.14
CA SER A 41 6.88 -14.81 -2.73
C SER A 41 5.85 -14.05 -1.91
N THR A 42 5.31 -12.93 -2.40
CA THR A 42 4.33 -12.13 -1.65
C THR A 42 3.04 -12.93 -1.47
N LEU A 43 2.61 -13.09 -0.22
CA LEU A 43 1.34 -13.73 0.16
C LEU A 43 0.37 -12.74 0.80
N SER A 44 0.84 -11.71 1.49
CA SER A 44 0.01 -10.60 1.97
C SER A 44 0.70 -9.25 1.76
N GLU A 45 -0.10 -8.20 1.67
CA GLU A 45 0.35 -6.84 1.34
C GLU A 45 -0.46 -5.82 2.12
N ILE A 46 0.18 -4.76 2.59
CA ILE A 46 -0.49 -3.55 3.08
C ILE A 46 0.00 -2.34 2.30
N VAL A 47 -0.95 -1.60 1.73
CA VAL A 47 -0.66 -0.36 1.01
C VAL A 47 -1.42 0.80 1.64
N LEU A 48 -0.70 1.87 1.99
CA LEU A 48 -1.24 3.07 2.62
C LEU A 48 -1.07 4.30 1.72
N PRO A 49 -2.05 5.21 1.67
CA PRO A 49 -1.88 6.48 0.97
C PRO A 49 -0.91 7.39 1.73
N VAL A 50 0.04 7.98 1.01
CA VAL A 50 0.92 9.03 1.53
C VAL A 50 0.37 10.37 1.10
N ARG A 51 0.02 11.22 2.06
CA ARG A 51 -0.60 12.52 1.81
C ARG A 51 0.15 13.66 2.48
N ASN A 52 0.10 14.84 1.88
CA ASN A 52 0.48 16.08 2.58
C ASN A 52 -0.64 16.55 3.53
N ALA A 53 -0.37 17.62 4.27
CA ALA A 53 -1.36 18.21 5.19
C ALA A 53 -2.60 18.79 4.48
N ALA A 54 -2.53 19.07 3.18
CA ALA A 54 -3.67 19.48 2.36
C ALA A 54 -4.55 18.28 1.93
N GLY A 55 -4.12 17.05 2.23
CA GLY A 55 -4.81 15.82 1.85
C GLY A 55 -4.50 15.33 0.43
N GLU A 56 -3.59 16.01 -0.28
CA GLU A 56 -3.17 15.63 -1.64
C GLU A 56 -2.34 14.35 -1.60
N LEU A 57 -2.62 13.42 -2.51
CA LEU A 57 -1.90 12.16 -2.60
C LEU A 57 -0.52 12.40 -3.24
N LEU A 58 0.53 12.19 -2.46
CA LEU A 58 1.93 12.29 -2.89
C LEU A 58 2.41 10.97 -3.51
N GLY A 59 1.86 9.85 -3.05
CA GLY A 59 2.22 8.51 -3.45
C GLY A 59 1.57 7.46 -2.56
N VAL A 60 2.10 6.24 -2.60
CA VAL A 60 1.67 5.13 -1.74
C VAL A 60 2.86 4.54 -1.01
N PHE A 61 2.62 4.01 0.18
CA PHE A 61 3.57 3.28 0.99
C PHE A 61 3.17 1.81 1.00
N ASP A 62 4.04 0.96 0.47
CA ASP A 62 3.78 -0.45 0.16
C ASP A 62 4.69 -1.36 0.99
N ILE A 63 4.10 -2.39 1.61
CA ILE A 63 4.82 -3.43 2.36
C ILE A 63 4.28 -4.80 2.00
N ASP A 64 5.17 -5.64 1.49
CA ASP A 64 4.93 -7.06 1.18
C ASP A 64 5.33 -7.97 2.34
N SER A 65 4.66 -9.13 2.45
CA SER A 65 5.08 -10.24 3.30
C SER A 65 4.99 -11.59 2.58
N ASP A 66 5.92 -12.49 2.89
CA ASP A 66 5.89 -13.90 2.50
C ASP A 66 5.04 -14.77 3.43
N LEU A 67 4.38 -14.15 4.43
CA LEU A 67 3.40 -14.78 5.28
C LEU A 67 1.99 -14.31 4.89
N PRO A 68 0.98 -15.20 4.92
CA PRO A 68 -0.41 -14.79 4.75
C PRO A 68 -0.89 -13.99 5.97
N ALA A 69 -1.77 -13.01 5.73
CA ALA A 69 -2.38 -12.16 6.77
C ALA A 69 -1.38 -11.57 7.79
N ALA A 70 -0.21 -11.13 7.31
CA ALA A 70 0.88 -10.65 8.17
C ALA A 70 0.56 -9.32 8.88
N PHE A 71 -0.34 -8.52 8.30
CA PHE A 71 -0.68 -7.19 8.77
C PHE A 71 -2.08 -7.15 9.38
N THR A 72 -2.26 -6.28 10.37
CA THR A 72 -3.50 -6.09 11.12
C THR A 72 -4.05 -4.68 10.95
N GLN A 73 -5.30 -4.48 11.40
CA GLN A 73 -5.88 -3.15 11.51
C GLN A 73 -5.10 -2.21 12.45
N THR A 74 -4.34 -2.76 13.40
CA THR A 74 -3.46 -1.94 14.25
C THR A 74 -2.26 -1.46 13.46
N ASP A 75 -1.62 -2.32 12.68
CA ASP A 75 -0.51 -1.92 11.82
C ASP A 75 -0.95 -0.84 10.84
N ALA A 76 -2.11 -1.02 10.19
CA ALA A 76 -2.69 -0.02 9.30
C ALA A 76 -2.85 1.36 9.96
N ARG A 77 -3.40 1.40 11.17
CA ARG A 77 -3.64 2.65 11.90
C ARG A 77 -2.34 3.33 12.31
N GLU A 78 -1.43 2.59 12.93
CA GLU A 78 -0.20 3.16 13.48
C GLU A 78 0.75 3.58 12.35
N LEU A 79 0.84 2.79 11.27
CA LEU A 79 1.60 3.16 10.08
C LEU A 79 1.02 4.42 9.42
N GLN A 80 -0.31 4.52 9.27
CA GLN A 80 -0.92 5.73 8.73
C GLN A 80 -0.59 6.97 9.58
N ALA A 81 -0.65 6.87 10.91
CA ALA A 81 -0.30 7.97 11.81
C ALA A 81 1.16 8.42 11.66
N ILE A 82 2.08 7.47 11.45
CA ILE A 82 3.49 7.77 11.15
C ILE A 82 3.62 8.51 9.83
N LEU A 83 2.94 8.05 8.77
CA LEU A 83 2.96 8.70 7.45
C LEU A 83 2.39 10.11 7.54
N ASP A 84 1.23 10.30 8.15
CA ASP A 84 0.59 11.60 8.30
C ASP A 84 1.51 12.58 9.04
N THR A 85 2.18 12.14 10.11
CA THR A 85 3.13 12.97 10.85
C THR A 85 4.37 13.29 10.02
N THR A 86 4.89 12.31 9.29
CA THR A 86 6.13 12.44 8.52
C THR A 86 5.96 13.38 7.33
N PHE A 87 4.80 13.33 6.66
CA PHE A 87 4.54 14.08 5.44
C PHE A 87 3.71 15.36 5.64
N ALA A 88 3.36 15.70 6.90
CA ALA A 88 2.61 16.91 7.24
C ALA A 88 3.25 18.23 6.78
N GLN A 89 4.58 18.26 6.60
CA GLN A 89 5.30 19.47 6.18
C GLN A 89 5.64 19.50 4.69
N VAL A 90 5.22 18.48 3.93
CA VAL A 90 5.33 18.52 2.48
C VAL A 90 4.31 19.55 1.97
N PRO A 91 4.75 20.55 1.18
CA PRO A 91 3.86 21.58 0.67
C PRO A 91 2.81 21.03 -0.30
#